data_AF-A0A7W0EYG8-F1
#
_entry.id   AF-A0A7W0EYG8-F1
#
_cell.length_a   1.000
_cell.length_b   1.000
_cell.length_c   1.000
_cell.angle_alpha   90.00
_cell.angle_beta   90.00
_cell.angle_gamma   90.00
#
_symmetry.space_group_name_H-M   'P 1'
#
loop_
_entity.id
_entity.type
_entity.pdbx_description
1 polymer ?
#
loop_
_entity_poly.entity_id
_entity_poly.type
_entity_poly.pdbx_seq_one_letter_code
_entity_poly.pdbx_strand_id
1 'polypeptide(L)' 'MTLDLVNQMIGLANKGDRDREDTTCGILYGILRDSAYKIKKLAEEEKSAHQKKGWWIEDGEI' A
#
# COMPACT_ATOMS: atom_id res chain seq x y z
N MET A 1 5.50 -4.62 7.02
CA MET A 1 4.15 -4.84 7.58
C MET A 1 3.07 -3.99 6.87
N THR A 2 2.98 -2.66 7.03
CA THR A 2 1.94 -1.86 6.34
C THR A 2 2.19 -1.69 4.84
N LEU A 3 3.45 -1.59 4.41
CA LEU A 3 3.82 -1.48 2.99
C LEU A 3 3.48 -2.75 2.18
N ASP A 4 3.55 -3.93 2.82
CA ASP A 4 3.21 -5.19 2.17
C ASP A 4 1.71 -5.26 1.86
N LEU A 5 0.87 -4.80 2.80
CA LEU A 5 -0.57 -4.68 2.59
C LEU A 5 -0.88 -3.69 1.46
N VAL A 6 -0.23 -2.53 1.46
CA VAL A 6 -0.37 -1.54 0.37
C VAL A 6 -0.04 -2.15 -0.99
N ASN A 7 1.04 -2.93 -1.08
CA ASN A 7 1.43 -3.58 -2.33
C ASN A 7 0.37 -4.59 -2.79
N GLN A 8 -0.21 -5.35 -1.85
CA GLN A 8 -1.32 -6.26 -2.14
C GLN A 8 -2.58 -5.50 -2.61
N MET A 9 -2.91 -4.36 -2.00
CA MET A 9 -4.03 -3.53 -2.42
C MET A 9 -3.86 -2.99 -3.84
N ILE A 10 -2.66 -2.50 -4.17
CA ILE A 10 -2.33 -2.01 -5.53
C ILE A 10 -2.43 -3.16 -6.53
N GLY A 11 -1.88 -4.33 -6.20
CA GLY A 11 -1.96 -5.52 -7.04
C GLY A 11 -3.40 -5.97 -7.30
N LEU A 12 -4.24 -6.01 -6.26
CA LEU A 12 -5.65 -6.34 -6.37
C LEU A 12 -6.41 -5.32 -7.22
N ALA A 13 -6.17 -4.02 -7.00
CA ALA A 13 -6.82 -2.97 -7.78
C ALA A 13 -6.45 -3.04 -9.26
N ASN A 14 -5.18 -3.28 -9.59
CA ASN A 14 -4.74 -3.40 -10.97
C ASN A 14 -5.29 -4.65 -11.65
N LYS A 15 -5.34 -5.78 -10.94
CA LYS A 15 -5.99 -7.00 -11.43
C LYS A 15 -7.47 -6.75 -11.70
N GLY A 16 -8.17 -6.16 -10.74
CA GLY A 16 -9.59 -5.89 -10.84
C GLY A 16 -9.98 -4.90 -11.93
N ASP A 17 -9.19 -3.84 -12.13
CA ASP A 17 -9.42 -2.86 -13.21
C ASP A 17 -9.19 -3.47 -14.60
N ARG A 18 -8.21 -4.38 -14.72
CA ARG A 18 -7.96 -5.13 -15.97
C ARG A 18 -9.06 -6.13 -16.27
N ASP A 19 -9.51 -6.87 -15.25
CA ASP A 19 -10.45 -7.98 -15.38
C ASP A 19 -11.92 -7.51 -15.22
N ARG A 20 -12.19 -6.19 -15.32
CA ARG A 20 -13.51 -5.60 -15.03
C ARG A 20 -14.60 -6.04 -16.02
N GLU A 21 -15.74 -6.45 -15.48
CA GLU A 21 -16.93 -6.85 -16.26
C GLU A 21 -17.85 -5.66 -16.56
N ASP A 22 -17.81 -4.62 -15.73
CA ASP A 22 -18.61 -3.41 -15.89
C ASP A 22 -17.89 -2.13 -15.39
N THR A 23 -18.53 -0.99 -15.58
CA THR A 23 -18.04 0.33 -15.15
C THR A 23 -18.03 0.50 -13.64
N THR A 24 -18.88 -0.22 -12.89
CA THR A 24 -18.96 -0.13 -11.42
C THR A 24 -17.76 -0.80 -10.75
N CYS A 25 -17.28 -1.91 -11.32
CA CYS A 25 -16.03 -2.55 -10.94
C CYS A 25 -14.85 -1.58 -11.09
N GLY A 26 -14.82 -0.82 -12.19
CA GLY A 26 -13.81 0.21 -12.43
C GLY A 26 -13.78 1.30 -11.34
N ILE A 27 -14.95 1.75 -10.88
CA ILE A 27 -15.05 2.72 -9.78
C ILE A 27 -14.50 2.11 -8.48
N LEU A 28 -14.90 0.87 -8.16
CA LEU A 28 -14.47 0.19 -6.94
C LEU A 28 -12.94 0.00 -6.90
N TYR A 29 -12.34 -0.51 -7.97
CA TYR A 29 -10.89 -0.69 -8.03
C TYR A 29 -10.14 0.63 -8.14
N GLY A 30 -10.76 1.68 -8.69
CA GLY A 30 -10.26 3.06 -8.62
C GLY A 30 -10.15 3.56 -7.17
N ILE A 31 -11.20 3.37 -6.37
CA ILE A 31 -11.22 3.75 -4.94
C ILE A 31 -10.17 2.96 -4.16
N LEU A 32 -10.05 1.65 -4.41
CA LEU A 32 -9.05 0.81 -3.76
C LEU A 32 -7.62 1.30 -4.08
N ARG A 33 -7.34 1.62 -5.34
CA ARG A 33 -6.03 2.11 -5.78
C ARG A 33 -5.68 3.45 -5.14
N ASP A 34 -6.60 4.41 -5.15
CA ASP A 34 -6.40 5.72 -4.51
C ASP A 34 -6.15 5.58 -3.00
N SER A 35 -6.95 4.75 -2.33
CA SER A 35 -6.78 4.47 -0.90
C SER A 35 -5.42 3.83 -0.61
N ALA A 36 -4.97 2.89 -1.44
CA ALA A 36 -3.67 2.25 -1.29
C ALA A 36 -2.51 3.26 -1.37
N TYR A 37 -2.55 4.20 -2.31
CA TYR A 37 -1.51 5.24 -2.43
C TYR A 37 -1.51 6.23 -1.26
N LYS A 38 -2.68 6.59 -0.74
CA LYS A 38 -2.79 7.41 0.48
C LYS A 38 -2.16 6.71 1.69
N ILE A 39 -2.48 5.43 1.89
CA ILE A 39 -1.89 4.63 2.97
C ILE A 39 -0.39 4.44 2.76
N LYS A 40 0.07 4.22 1.51
CA LYS A 40 1.50 4.10 1.17
C LYS A 40 2.28 5.29 1.70
N LYS A 41 1.83 6.51 1.38
CA LYS A 41 2.47 7.74 1.80
C LYS A 41 2.58 7.82 3.33
N LEU A 42 1.49 7.58 4.04
CA LEU A 42 1.47 7.61 5.51
C LEU A 42 2.40 6.55 6.12
N ALA A 43 2.44 5.34 5.55
CA ALA A 43 3.31 4.27 6.01
C ALA A 43 4.80 4.56 5.77
N GLU A 44 5.14 5.20 4.65
CA GLU A 44 6.51 5.65 4.34
C GLU A 44 6.95 6.79 5.28
N GLU A 45 6.05 7.74 5.56
CA GLU A 45 6.28 8.82 6.52
C GLU A 45 6.52 8.28 7.94
N GLU A 46 5.70 7.33 8.39
CA GLU A 46 5.85 6.67 9.69
C GLU A 46 7.15 5.88 9.78
N LYS A 47 7.50 5.12 8.73
CA LYS A 47 8.79 4.42 8.64
C LYS A 47 9.96 5.40 8.77
N SER A 48 9.92 6.52 8.04
CA SER A 48 10.96 7.55 8.10
C SER A 48 11.04 8.18 9.49
N ALA A 49 9.90 8.46 10.13
CA ALA A 49 9.86 9.00 11.49
C ALA A 49 10.47 8.03 12.52
N HIS A 50 10.20 6.73 12.41
CA HIS A 50 10.79 5.71 13.26
C HIS A 50 12.30 5.54 13.04
N GLN A 51 12.77 5.57 11.79
CA GLN A 51 14.20 5.54 11.46
C GLN A 51 14.94 6.75 12.06
N LYS A 52 14.37 7.96 11.93
CA LYS A 52 14.94 9.19 12.51
C LYS A 52 15.02 9.15 14.03
N LYS A 53 14.09 8.46 14.70
CA LYS A 53 14.09 8.25 16.15
C LYS A 53 15.05 7.14 16.61
N GLY A 54 15.70 6.44 15.69
CA GLY A 54 16.58 5.31 15.99
C GLY A 54 15.84 4.05 16.44
N TRP A 55 14.53 3.95 16.17
CA TRP A 55 13.69 2.81 16.60
C TRP A 55 13.71 1.64 15.61
N TRP A 56 14.31 1.82 14.43
CA TRP A 56 14.58 0.75 13.49
C TRP A 56 16.07 0.40 13.56
N ILE A 57 16.41 -0.49 14.49
CA ILE A 57 17.55 -1.40 14.30
C ILE A 57 16.97 -2.46 13.37
N GLU A 58 17.45 -2.56 12.13
CA GLU A 58 17.22 -3.80 11.37
C GLU A 58 17.72 -4.92 12.26
N ASP A 59 16.84 -5.85 12.66
CA ASP A 59 17.23 -7.06 13.36
C ASP A 59 18.31 -7.71 12.51
N GLY A 60 19.56 -7.43 12.88
CA GLY A 60 20.72 -8.04 12.29
C GLY A 60 20.55 -9.53 12.49
N GLU A 61 20.65 -10.27 11.40
CA GLU A 61 21.01 -11.68 11.44
C GLU A 61 22.18 -11.81 12.44
N ILE A 62 21.91 -12.46 13.59
CA ILE A 62 22.91 -13.02 14.51
C ILE A 62 23.15 -14.45 14.07
#